data_AF-E9FU38-F1
#
_entry.id   AF-E9FU38-F1
#
_cell.length_a   1.000
_cell.length_b   1.000
_cell.length_c   1.000
_cell.angle_alpha   90.00
_cell.angle_beta   90.00
_cell.angle_gamma   90.00
#
_symmetry.space_group_name_H-M   'P 1'
#
loop_
_entity.id
_entity.type
_entity.pdbx_description
1 polymer ?
#
loop_
_entity_poly.entity_id
_entity_poly.type
_entity_poly.pdbx_seq_one_letter_code
_entity_poly.pdbx_strand_id
1 'polypeptide(L)'
;QVMNVDDTGRRLCPGQLEVGESDLILYQRGKTPVRWPLRSLRRYGFDAQLFSFECGRRCPTGPGIYAFHCRNAEILFNHVQ
;
A
#
# COMPACT_ATOMS: atom_id res chain seq x y z
N GLN A 1 8.57 7.62 -0.17
CA GLN A 1 8.73 6.95 -1.49
C GLN A 1 8.69 5.44 -1.28
N VAL A 2 7.99 4.71 -2.14
CA VAL A 2 7.85 3.25 -2.09
C VAL A 2 8.11 2.62 -3.46
N MET A 3 8.42 1.33 -3.49
CA MET A 3 8.52 0.52 -4.70
C MET A 3 7.44 -0.55 -4.67
N ASN A 4 6.51 -0.52 -5.62
CA ASN A 4 5.52 -1.59 -5.76
C ASN A 4 6.22 -2.89 -6.13
N VAL A 5 5.83 -4.00 -5.48
CA VAL A 5 6.34 -5.34 -5.75
C VAL A 5 5.21 -6.28 -6.16
N ASP A 6 5.52 -7.26 -7.01
CA ASP A 6 4.57 -8.32 -7.36
C ASP A 6 4.59 -9.47 -6.32
N ASP A 7 3.82 -10.52 -6.60
CA ASP A 7 3.71 -11.74 -5.81
C ASP A 7 5.02 -12.53 -5.69
N THR A 8 5.98 -12.29 -6.59
CA THR A 8 7.34 -12.85 -6.53
C THR A 8 8.34 -11.93 -5.79
N GLY A 9 7.89 -10.76 -5.35
CA GLY A 9 8.74 -9.75 -4.70
C GLY A 9 9.55 -8.89 -5.67
N ARG A 10 9.31 -9.00 -6.98
CA ARG A 10 10.03 -8.22 -7.98
C ARG A 10 9.55 -6.77 -7.97
N ARG A 11 10.50 -5.84 -7.96
CA ARG A 11 10.23 -4.39 -7.99
C ARG A 11 9.70 -3.99 -9.37
N LEU A 12 8.46 -3.51 -9.41
CA LEU A 12 7.76 -3.14 -10.63
C LEU A 12 7.93 -1.66 -10.95
N CYS A 13 7.47 -0.79 -10.05
CA CYS A 13 7.42 0.64 -10.30
C CYS A 13 7.53 1.47 -9.02
N PRO A 14 8.20 2.63 -9.08
CA PRO A 14 8.23 3.56 -7.97
C PRO A 14 6.87 4.26 -7.80
N GLY A 15 6.57 4.62 -6.56
CA GLY A 15 5.41 5.44 -6.22
C GLY A 15 5.62 6.17 -4.89
N GLN A 16 4.61 6.94 -4.51
CA GLN A 16 4.51 7.51 -3.18
C GLN A 16 3.27 6.93 -2.51
N LEU A 17 3.47 6.35 -1.32
CA LEU A 17 2.39 5.90 -0.46
C LEU A 17 2.18 6.96 0.60
N GLU A 18 0.94 7.39 0.75
CA GLU A 18 0.50 8.33 1.76
C GLU A 18 -0.56 7.65 2.62
N VAL A 19 -0.44 7.80 3.93
CA VAL A 19 -1.46 7.37 4.89
C VAL A 19 -2.20 8.62 5.34
N GLY A 20 -3.42 8.80 4.83
CA GLY A 20 -4.31 9.87 5.27
C GLY A 20 -5.18 9.43 6.45
N GLU A 21 -6.06 10.32 6.92
CA GLU A 21 -6.92 10.06 8.09
C GLU A 21 -7.92 8.91 7.90
N SER A 22 -8.38 8.67 6.67
CA SER A 22 -9.39 7.66 6.35
C SER A 22 -9.00 6.73 5.20
N ASP A 23 -7.97 7.07 4.44
CA ASP A 23 -7.58 6.38 3.22
C ASP A 23 -6.06 6.22 3.13
N LEU A 24 -5.63 5.11 2.55
CA LEU A 24 -4.27 4.91 2.06
C LEU A 24 -4.24 5.22 0.57
N ILE A 25 -3.28 6.06 0.15
CA ILE A 25 -3.25 6.62 -1.21
C ILE A 25 -1.92 6.30 -1.87
N LEU A 26 -1.98 5.67 -3.05
CA LEU A 26 -0.81 5.43 -3.90
C LEU A 26 -0.80 6.40 -5.08
N TYR A 27 0.28 7.19 -5.15
CA TYR A 27 0.59 8.06 -6.27
C TYR A 27 1.65 7.40 -7.17
N GLN A 28 1.34 7.26 -8.46
CA GLN A 28 2.24 6.76 -9.48
C GLN A 28 2.34 7.75 -10.64
N ARG A 29 3.53 7.89 -11.22
CA ARG A 29 3.76 8.83 -12.32
C ARG A 29 2.87 8.48 -13.52
N GLY A 30 2.10 9.45 -13.99
CA GLY A 30 1.24 9.31 -15.17
C GLY A 30 -0.01 8.47 -14.96
N LYS A 31 -0.39 8.15 -13.70
CA LYS A 31 -1.61 7.43 -13.37
C LYS A 31 -2.46 8.22 -12.39
N THR A 32 -3.76 7.97 -12.40
CA THR A 32 -4.67 8.47 -11.37
C THR A 32 -4.29 7.86 -10.01
N PRO A 33 -4.34 8.64 -8.91
CA PRO A 33 -4.05 8.10 -7.58
C PRO A 33 -5.04 7.00 -7.21
N VAL A 34 -4.51 5.92 -6.66
CA VAL A 34 -5.31 4.80 -6.17
C VAL A 34 -5.56 5.01 -4.68
N ARG A 35 -6.81 4.84 -4.24
CA ARG A 35 -7.22 5.05 -2.84
C ARG A 35 -7.83 3.77 -2.27
N TRP A 36 -7.39 3.41 -1.07
CA TRP A 36 -7.97 2.32 -0.29
C TRP A 36 -8.45 2.86 1.05
N PRO A 37 -9.76 2.86 1.33
CA PRO A 37 -10.27 3.22 2.64
C PRO A 37 -9.66 2.34 3.72
N LEU A 38 -9.13 2.92 4.80
CA LEU A 38 -8.46 2.16 5.86
C LEU A 38 -9.40 1.12 6.48
N ARG A 39 -10.69 1.46 6.63
CA ARG A 39 -11.75 0.56 7.11
C ARG A 39 -12.02 -0.65 6.20
N SER A 40 -11.50 -0.64 4.98
CA SER A 40 -11.69 -1.71 3.99
C SER A 40 -10.48 -2.65 3.86
N LEU A 41 -9.38 -2.29 4.54
CA LEU A 41 -8.22 -3.16 4.71
C LEU A 41 -8.60 -4.28 5.68
N ARG A 42 -8.38 -5.51 5.25
CA ARG A 42 -8.66 -6.71 6.06
C ARG A 42 -7.49 -7.05 6.96
N ARG A 43 -6.29 -6.89 6.42
CA ARG A 43 -5.01 -7.21 7.05
C ARG A 43 -3.98 -6.24 6.52
N TYR A 44 -3.06 -5.82 7.37
CA TYR A 44 -1.88 -5.06 6.99
C TYR A 44 -0.73 -5.46 7.91
N GLY A 45 0.49 -5.24 7.46
CA GLY A 45 1.68 -5.60 8.20
C GLY A 45 2.93 -5.08 7.53
N PHE A 46 4.06 -5.25 8.21
CA PHE A 46 5.35 -4.97 7.64
C PHE A 46 6.37 -6.05 8.03
N ASP A 47 7.40 -6.19 7.21
CA ASP A 47 8.57 -7.01 7.48
C ASP A 47 9.82 -6.28 6.95
N ALA A 48 10.68 -5.84 7.87
CA ALA A 48 11.87 -5.03 7.59
C ALA A 48 11.60 -3.83 6.67
N GLN A 49 11.83 -4.00 5.36
CA GLN A 49 11.61 -2.96 4.34
C GLN A 49 10.40 -3.23 3.44
N LEU A 50 9.48 -4.08 3.86
CA LEU A 50 8.26 -4.41 3.13
C LEU A 50 7.06 -3.97 3.95
N PHE A 51 6.17 -3.18 3.35
CA PHE A 51 4.84 -2.90 3.88
C PHE A 51 3.82 -3.57 2.97
N SER A 52 2.85 -4.29 3.53
CA SER A 52 1.82 -4.98 2.75
C SER A 52 0.44 -4.88 3.38
N PHE A 53 -0.59 -4.98 2.53
CA PHE A 53 -1.97 -5.04 2.98
C PHE A 53 -2.85 -5.86 2.03
N GLU A 54 -3.92 -6.43 2.60
CA GLU A 54 -5.01 -7.07 1.87
C GLU A 54 -6.24 -6.16 1.92
N CYS A 55 -6.79 -5.81 0.76
CA CYS A 55 -8.00 -5.01 0.65
C CYS A 55 -9.19 -5.86 0.17
N GLY A 56 -10.39 -5.55 0.65
CA GLY A 56 -11.61 -6.30 0.33
C GLY A 56 -12.30 -5.90 -0.98
N ARG A 57 -13.33 -6.65 -1.37
CA ARG A 57 -14.15 -6.41 -2.58
C ARG A 57 -14.83 -5.03 -2.65
N ARG A 58 -14.92 -4.32 -1.53
CA ARG A 58 -15.51 -2.98 -1.45
C ARG A 58 -14.52 -1.87 -1.83
N CYS A 59 -13.26 -2.21 -2.08
CA CYS A 59 -12.26 -1.25 -2.52
C CYS A 59 -12.45 -0.89 -3.99
N PRO A 60 -12.07 0.33 -4.42
CA PRO A 60 -12.12 0.72 -5.84
C PRO A 60 -11.32 -0.22 -6.76
N THR A 61 -10.26 -0.82 -6.25
CA THR A 61 -9.43 -1.79 -6.98
C THR A 61 -9.97 -3.22 -6.97
N GLY A 62 -11.06 -3.49 -6.24
CA GLY A 62 -11.50 -4.84 -5.94
C GLY A 62 -10.62 -5.55 -4.87
N PRO A 63 -10.83 -6.86 -4.65
CA PRO A 63 -10.03 -7.62 -3.71
C PRO A 63 -8.60 -7.82 -4.21
N GLY A 64 -7.61 -7.65 -3.34
CA GLY A 64 -6.21 -7.81 -3.73
C GLY A 64 -5.24 -7.68 -2.56
N ILE A 65 -4.03 -8.19 -2.77
CA ILE A 65 -2.89 -8.00 -1.87
C ILE A 65 -1.91 -7.06 -2.55
N TYR A 66 -1.48 -6.04 -1.82
CA TYR A 66 -0.51 -5.07 -2.29
C TYR A 66 0.70 -5.09 -1.36
N ALA A 67 1.89 -5.01 -1.95
CA ALA A 67 3.13 -4.98 -1.22
C ALA A 67 4.06 -3.91 -1.79
N PHE A 68 4.76 -3.23 -0.88
CA PHE A 68 5.55 -2.06 -1.16
C PHE A 68 6.88 -2.17 -0.43
N HIS A 69 7.96 -2.24 -1.20
CA HIS A 69 9.29 -2.15 -0.64
C HIS A 69 9.62 -0.69 -0.33
N CYS A 70 9.91 -0.37 0.94
CA CYS A 70 10.25 0.96 1.41
C CYS A 70 11.10 0.93 2.68
N ARG A 71 12.01 1.90 2.84
CA ARG A 71 12.90 1.97 4.01
C ARG A 71 12.18 2.27 5.32
N ASN A 72 10.99 2.86 5.23
CA ASN A 72 10.22 3.37 6.36
C ASN A 72 8.91 2.59 6.53
N ALA A 73 8.94 1.27 6.30
CA ALA A 73 7.76 0.40 6.37
C ALA A 73 7.10 0.43 7.76
N GLU A 74 7.91 0.49 8.82
CA GLU A 74 7.46 0.65 10.20
C GLU A 74 6.67 1.96 10.41
N ILE A 75 7.13 3.08 9.85
CA ILE A 75 6.44 4.37 9.98
C ILE A 75 5.06 4.30 9.31
N LEU A 76 4.97 3.67 8.12
CA LEU A 76 3.70 3.47 7.43
C LEU A 76 2.75 2.60 8.24
N PHE A 77 3.25 1.51 8.84
CA PHE A 77 2.46 0.66 9.70
C PHE A 77 1.89 1.43 10.90
N ASN A 78 2.72 2.21 11.59
CA ASN A 78 2.31 3.00 12.76
C ASN A 78 1.27 4.08 12.43
N HIS A 79 1.24 4.60 11.19
CA HIS A 79 0.24 5.58 10.78
C HIS A 79 -1.10 4.96 10.36
N VAL A 80 -1.11 3.67 10.02
CA VAL A 80 -2.32 2.95 9.62
C VAL A 80 -3.11 2.44 10.85
N GLN A 81 -2.44 2.27 11.99
CA GLN A 81 -3.06 1.88 13.28
C GLN A 81 -3.99 2.97 13.82
#